data_AF-A0A920DWN0-F1
#
_entry.id   AF-A0A920DWN0-F1
#
_cell.length_a   1.000
_cell.length_b   1.000
_cell.length_c   1.000
_cell.angle_alpha   90.00
_cell.angle_beta   90.00
_cell.angle_gamma   90.00
#
_symmetry.space_group_name_H-M   'P 1'
#
loop_
_entity.id
_entity.type
_entity.pdbx_description
1 polymer ?
#
loop_
_entity_poly.entity_id
_entity_poly.type
_entity_poly.pdbx_seq_one_letter_code
_entity_poly.pdbx_strand_id
1 'polypeptide(L)' 'MIGVAGGAGQSNYSASKAGIIAMSKSLAQEVGSRSVTVNSIAPGFIETNMTAELSDDRKQEILNSISIAD' A
#
# COMPACT_ATOMS: atom_id res chain seq x y z
N MET A 1 0.12 -2.54 2.83
CA MET A 1 1.15 -2.32 3.88
C MET A 1 2.55 -2.08 3.35
N ILE A 2 3.02 -2.70 2.25
CA ILE A 2 4.46 -2.64 1.85
C ILE A 2 4.99 -1.21 1.62
N GLY A 3 4.19 -0.30 1.04
CA GLY A 3 4.58 1.12 0.92
C GLY A 3 4.56 1.93 2.24
N VAL A 4 4.06 1.35 3.33
CA VAL A 4 3.94 1.98 4.66
C VAL A 4 4.89 1.31 5.67
N ALA A 5 4.88 -0.01 5.73
CA ALA A 5 5.65 -0.85 6.65
C ALA A 5 6.98 -1.36 6.06
N GLY A 6 7.13 -1.33 4.73
CA GLY A 6 8.23 -1.98 4.02
C GLY A 6 8.03 -3.50 3.86
N GLY A 7 8.87 -4.11 3.03
CA GLY A 7 8.91 -5.56 2.83
C GLY A 7 10.30 -6.03 2.42
N ALA A 8 10.82 -7.06 3.08
CA ALA A 8 12.11 -7.66 2.73
C ALA A 8 12.09 -8.15 1.27
N GLY A 9 13.15 -7.87 0.52
CA GLY A 9 13.24 -8.19 -0.91
C GLY A 9 12.40 -7.31 -1.83
N GLN A 10 11.67 -6.31 -1.30
CA GLN A 10 10.78 -5.43 -2.07
C GLN A 10 11.15 -3.95 -1.93
N SER A 11 12.45 -3.62 -1.94
CA SER A 11 12.92 -2.23 -1.75
C SER A 11 12.37 -1.28 -2.82
N ASN A 12 12.41 -1.70 -4.09
CA ASN A 12 11.85 -0.97 -5.23
C ASN A 12 10.33 -0.75 -5.12
N TYR A 13 9.59 -1.80 -4.77
CA TYR A 13 8.14 -1.72 -4.63
C TYR A 13 7.76 -0.87 -3.40
N SER A 14 8.47 -1.03 -2.28
CA SER A 14 8.29 -0.23 -1.07
C SER A 14 8.54 1.25 -1.35
N ALA A 15 9.65 1.60 -2.01
CA ALA A 15 9.98 2.98 -2.36
C ALA A 15 8.94 3.60 -3.30
N SER A 16 8.56 2.89 -4.37
CA SER A 16 7.58 3.41 -5.33
C SER A 16 6.19 3.62 -4.69
N LYS A 17 5.73 2.69 -3.84
CA LYS A 17 4.43 2.81 -3.17
C LYS A 17 4.43 3.81 -2.02
N ALA A 18 5.54 3.96 -1.29
CA ALA A 18 5.72 5.03 -0.31
C ALA A 18 5.72 6.41 -1.01
N GLY A 19 6.34 6.50 -2.18
CA GLY A 19 6.38 7.70 -3.01
C GLY A 19 4.99 8.22 -3.37
N ILE A 20 4.04 7.33 -3.67
CA ILE A 20 2.65 7.72 -3.95
C ILE A 20 2.01 8.43 -2.74
N ILE A 21 2.28 7.98 -1.52
CA ILE A 21 1.74 8.60 -0.30
C ILE A 21 2.26 10.03 -0.15
N ALA A 22 3.56 10.22 -0.32
CA ALA A 22 4.18 11.55 -0.25
C ALA A 22 3.71 12.45 -1.39
N MET A 23 3.62 11.91 -2.61
CA MET A 23 3.11 12.63 -3.78
C MET A 23 1.67 13.10 -3.59
N SER A 24 0.77 12.24 -3.08
CA SER A 24 -0.61 12.64 -2.79
C SER A 24 -0.68 13.78 -1.79
N LYS A 25 0.16 13.75 -0.74
CA LYS A 25 0.22 14.83 0.28
C LYS A 25 0.75 16.14 -0.29
N SER A 26 1.81 16.10 -1.11
CA SER A 26 2.36 17.29 -1.77
C SER A 26 1.33 17.90 -2.70
N LEU A 27 0.77 17.09 -3.59
CA LEU A 27 -0.16 17.56 -4.61
C LEU A 27 -1.43 18.13 -3.97
N ALA A 28 -1.95 17.52 -2.90
CA ALA A 28 -3.09 18.07 -2.16
C ALA A 28 -2.84 19.51 -1.65
N GLN A 29 -1.61 19.83 -1.22
CA GLN A 29 -1.25 21.18 -0.80
C GLN A 29 -1.16 22.15 -1.98
N GLU A 30 -0.70 21.68 -3.14
CA GLU A 30 -0.58 22.49 -4.36
C GLU A 30 -1.94 22.85 -4.97
N VAL A 31 -2.89 21.91 -4.99
CA VAL A 31 -4.18 22.08 -5.70
C VAL A 31 -5.38 22.32 -4.79
N GLY A 32 -5.20 22.29 -3.46
CA GLY A 32 -6.29 22.45 -2.50
C GLY A 32 -7.03 23.79 -2.61
N SER A 33 -6.34 24.86 -3.00
CA SER A 33 -6.95 26.18 -3.27
C SER A 33 -7.96 26.18 -4.42
N ARG A 34 -7.92 25.14 -5.27
CA ARG A 34 -8.85 24.93 -6.39
C ARG A 34 -10.00 23.98 -6.02
N SER A 35 -10.20 23.72 -4.72
CA SER A 35 -11.19 22.77 -4.20
C SER A 35 -11.00 21.33 -4.73
N VAL A 36 -9.74 20.94 -5.01
CA VAL A 36 -9.39 19.58 -5.44
C VAL A 36 -8.73 18.84 -4.27
N THR A 37 -9.23 17.64 -3.97
CA THR A 37 -8.64 16.74 -2.98
C THR A 37 -7.80 15.67 -3.65
N VAL A 38 -6.67 15.29 -3.03
CA VAL A 38 -5.84 14.17 -3.50
C VAL A 38 -5.61 13.21 -2.34
N ASN A 39 -5.99 11.95 -2.53
CA ASN A 39 -5.92 10.91 -1.52
C ASN A 39 -5.27 9.65 -2.10
N SER A 40 -4.72 8.82 -1.23
CA SER A 40 -4.24 7.48 -1.58
C SER A 40 -4.81 6.44 -0.62
N ILE A 41 -5.07 5.25 -1.16
CA ILE A 41 -5.48 4.09 -0.38
C ILE A 41 -4.31 3.11 -0.41
N ALA A 42 -3.95 2.57 0.75
CA ALA A 42 -2.91 1.57 0.88
C ALA A 42 -3.55 0.21 1.21
N PRO A 43 -3.82 -0.65 0.21
CA PRO A 43 -4.48 -1.93 0.45
C PRO A 43 -3.65 -2.87 1.34
N GLY A 44 -4.37 -3.71 2.07
CA GLY A 44 -3.83 -4.92 2.69
C GLY A 44 -3.74 -6.06 1.67
N PHE A 45 -3.91 -7.30 2.13
CA PHE A 45 -4.07 -8.45 1.25
C PHE A 45 -5.42 -8.34 0.52
N ILE A 46 -5.41 -8.59 -0.79
CA ILE A 46 -6.60 -8.62 -1.64
C ILE A 46 -6.52 -9.86 -2.51
N GLU A 47 -7.61 -10.61 -2.58
CA GLU A 47 -7.71 -11.79 -3.45
C GLU A 47 -7.83 -11.36 -4.92
N THR A 48 -6.88 -11.83 -5.73
CA THR A 48 -6.74 -11.54 -7.16
C THR A 48 -6.00 -12.70 -7.82
N ASN A 49 -5.97 -12.74 -9.16
CA ASN A 49 -5.18 -13.74 -9.87
C ASN A 49 -3.69 -13.71 -9.49
N MET A 50 -3.11 -12.52 -9.28
CA MET A 50 -1.69 -12.39 -8.85
C MET A 50 -1.45 -12.93 -7.44
N THR A 51 -2.39 -12.71 -6.51
CA THR A 51 -2.24 -13.20 -5.13
C THR A 51 -2.59 -14.68 -5.00
N ALA A 52 -3.33 -15.25 -5.95
CA ALA A 52 -3.59 -16.69 -6.03
C ALA A 52 -2.30 -17.50 -6.28
N GLU A 53 -1.33 -16.93 -7.02
CA GLU A 53 -0.03 -17.54 -7.33
C GLU A 53 0.95 -17.56 -6.14
N LEU A 54 0.65 -16.85 -5.04
CA LEU A 54 1.47 -16.88 -3.84
C LEU A 54 1.36 -18.24 -3.15
N SER A 55 2.46 -18.70 -2.53
CA SER A 55 2.42 -19.88 -1.67
C SER A 55 1.51 -19.64 -0.46
N ASP A 56 0.90 -20.70 0.06
CA ASP A 56 -0.03 -20.58 1.19
C ASP A 56 0.66 -20.04 2.45
N ASP A 57 1.91 -20.44 2.71
CA ASP A 57 2.74 -19.88 3.78
C ASP A 57 2.87 -18.35 3.65
N ARG A 58 3.12 -17.87 2.42
CA ARG A 58 3.28 -16.43 2.18
C ARG A 58 1.97 -15.67 2.32
N LYS A 59 0.84 -16.27 1.91
CA LYS A 59 -0.49 -15.69 2.13
C LYS A 59 -0.77 -15.56 3.63
N GLN A 60 -0.51 -16.61 4.41
CA GLN A 60 -0.70 -16.60 5.86
C GLN A 60 0.18 -15.57 6.56
N GLU A 61 1.45 -15.44 6.16
CA GLU A 61 2.34 -14.42 6.71
C GLU A 61 1.81 -12.99 6.46
N ILE A 62 1.31 -12.72 5.25
CA ILE A 62 0.72 -11.42 4.93
C ILE A 62 -0.57 -11.20 5.72
N LEU A 63 -1.44 -12.21 5.83
CA LEU A 63 -2.70 -12.09 6.59
C LEU A 63 -2.44 -11.83 8.07
N ASN A 64 -1.47 -12.51 8.69
CA ASN A 64 -1.07 -12.29 10.08
C ASN A 64 -0.49 -10.88 10.31
N SER A 65 0.08 -10.25 9.28
CA SER A 65 0.61 -8.89 9.36
C SER A 65 -0.46 -7.79 9.31
N ILE A 66 -1.71 -8.16 9.07
CA ILE A 66 -2.86 -7.25 8.99
C ILE A 66 -3.68 -7.42 10.25
N SER A 67 -3.80 -6.38 11.08
CA SER A 67 -4.77 -6.37 12.17
C SER A 67 -6.18 -6.30 11.59
N ILE A 68 -6.82 -7.45 11.48
CA ILE A 68 -8.25 -7.54 11.26
C ILE A 68 -8.86 -7.48 12.67
N ALA A 69 -9.61 -6.41 12.97
CA ALA A 69 -10.52 -6.46 14.12
C ALA A 69 -11.64 -7.44 13.76
N ASP A 70 -11.86 -8.44 14.60
CA ASP A 70 -13.08 -9.26 14.56
C ASP A 70 -14.34 -8.39 14.70
#